data_AF-A0A2A4ERV7-F1
#
_entry.id   AF-A0A2A4ERV7-F1
#
_cell.length_a   1.000
_cell.length_b   1.000
_cell.length_c   1.000
_cell.angle_alpha   90.00
_cell.angle_beta   90.00
_cell.angle_gamma   90.00
#
_symmetry.space_group_name_H-M   'P 1'
#
loop_
_entity.id
_entity.type
_entity.pdbx_description
1 polymer ?
#
loop_
_entity_poly.entity_id
_entity_poly.type
_entity_poly.pdbx_seq_one_letter_code
_entity_poly.pdbx_strand_id
1 'polypeptide(L)'
;MKTILRSAIIAAAFAIPAVTYAQDPVTRTQVRDELVQLQSVGYHVGDGDQAQYPSAIQAAEAKLSAQRGSSGYGGASNATSQSGSRVSASDWSAMYTR
;
A
#
# COMPACT_ATOMS: atom_id res chain seq x y z
N MET A 1 -7.83 -18.27 37.00
CA MET A 1 -7.32 -17.02 36.39
C MET A 1 -6.08 -17.19 35.49
N LYS A 2 -5.27 -18.26 35.63
CA LYS A 2 -4.09 -18.50 34.76
C LYS A 2 -4.41 -19.11 33.38
N THR A 3 -5.55 -19.80 33.26
CA THR A 3 -5.98 -20.47 32.02
C THR A 3 -6.52 -19.49 30.98
N ILE A 4 -7.22 -18.44 31.42
CA ILE A 4 -7.75 -17.37 30.54
C ILE A 4 -6.62 -16.58 29.90
N LEU A 5 -5.55 -16.31 30.65
CA LEU A 5 -4.38 -15.61 30.13
C LEU A 5 -3.65 -16.46 29.07
N ARG A 6 -3.57 -17.77 29.26
CA ARG A 6 -2.94 -18.69 28.27
C ARG A 6 -3.77 -18.81 26.99
N SER A 7 -5.10 -18.90 27.10
CA SER A 7 -5.98 -18.95 25.92
C SER A 7 -5.96 -17.65 25.13
N ALA A 8 -5.85 -16.50 25.80
CA ALA A 8 -5.74 -15.20 25.13
C ALA A 8 -4.42 -15.07 24.32
N ILE A 9 -3.30 -15.57 24.85
CA ILE A 9 -2.01 -15.56 24.14
C ILE A 9 -2.05 -16.45 22.90
N ILE A 10 -2.68 -17.64 22.99
CA ILE A 10 -2.83 -18.54 21.84
C ILE A 10 -3.73 -17.92 20.77
N ALA A 11 -4.84 -17.28 21.15
CA ALA A 11 -5.72 -16.61 20.20
C ALA A 11 -5.03 -15.44 19.46
N ALA A 12 -4.19 -14.67 20.16
CA ALA A 12 -3.43 -13.58 19.55
C ALA A 12 -2.39 -14.06 18.52
N ALA A 13 -1.85 -15.28 18.67
CA ALA A 13 -0.91 -15.85 17.70
C ALA A 13 -1.57 -16.23 16.36
N PHE A 14 -2.90 -16.41 16.32
CA PHE A 14 -3.66 -16.69 15.09
C PHE A 14 -4.07 -15.40 14.33
N ALA A 15 -3.80 -14.22 14.88
CA ALA A 15 -4.09 -12.94 14.23
C ALA A 15 -2.94 -12.47 13.33
N ILE A 16 -2.19 -13.39 12.72
CA ILE A 16 -1.26 -13.07 11.63
C ILE A 16 -2.11 -13.04 10.36
N PRO A 17 -2.42 -11.87 9.78
CA PRO A 17 -2.99 -11.83 8.45
C PRO A 17 -1.86 -12.26 7.50
N ALA A 18 -1.73 -13.56 7.27
CA ALA A 18 -0.90 -14.09 6.19
C ALA A 18 -1.64 -13.91 4.87
N VAL A 19 -2.04 -12.68 4.55
CA VAL A 19 -2.44 -12.30 3.20
C VAL A 19 -1.13 -12.10 2.43
N THR A 20 -0.45 -13.20 2.13
CA THR A 20 0.57 -13.21 1.08
C THR A 20 -0.19 -12.99 -0.21
N TYR A 21 -0.34 -11.71 -0.57
CA TYR A 21 -0.83 -11.25 -1.85
C TYR A 21 0.13 -11.71 -2.95
N ALA A 22 -0.03 -12.96 -3.39
CA ALA A 22 0.29 -13.32 -4.76
C ALA A 22 -0.86 -12.76 -5.61
N GLN A 23 -0.91 -11.42 -5.73
CA GLN A 23 -1.84 -10.77 -6.64
C GLN A 23 -1.45 -11.26 -8.04
N ASP A 24 -2.44 -11.74 -8.79
CA ASP A 24 -2.23 -12.19 -10.16
C ASP A 24 -1.45 -11.12 -10.93
N PRO A 25 -0.50 -11.52 -11.81
CA PRO A 25 0.28 -10.57 -12.56
C PRO A 25 -0.67 -9.69 -13.37
N VAL A 26 -0.64 -8.38 -13.09
CA VAL A 26 -1.47 -7.42 -13.79
C VAL A 26 -1.16 -7.51 -15.28
N THR A 27 -2.19 -7.80 -16.07
CA THR A 27 -2.05 -7.97 -17.50
C THR A 27 -1.89 -6.62 -18.17
N ARG A 28 -1.15 -6.56 -19.29
CA ARG A 28 -1.00 -5.31 -20.07
C ARG A 28 -2.35 -4.76 -20.53
N THR A 29 -3.34 -5.64 -20.74
CA THR A 29 -4.71 -5.26 -21.07
C THR A 29 -5.37 -4.54 -19.91
N GLN A 30 -5.28 -5.08 -18.69
CA GLN A 30 -5.83 -4.44 -17.48
C GLN A 30 -5.19 -3.07 -17.23
N VAL A 31 -3.87 -2.94 -17.33
CA VAL A 31 -3.19 -1.63 -17.15
C VAL A 31 -3.68 -0.61 -18.17
N ARG A 32 -3.86 -1.01 -19.43
CA ARG A 32 -4.37 -0.10 -20.47
C ARG A 32 -5.80 0.34 -20.16
N ASP A 33 -6.64 -0.59 -19.75
CA ASP A 33 -8.02 -0.28 -19.37
C ASP A 33 -8.05 0.70 -18.19
N GLU A 34 -7.23 0.48 -17.16
CA GLU A 34 -7.09 1.39 -16.03
C GLU A 34 -6.61 2.79 -16.45
N LEU A 35 -5.62 2.88 -17.34
CA LEU A 35 -5.14 4.16 -17.86
C LEU A 35 -6.21 4.92 -18.65
N VAL A 36 -7.00 4.23 -19.47
CA VAL A 36 -8.12 4.85 -20.20
C VAL A 36 -9.16 5.39 -19.22
N GLN A 37 -9.41 4.68 -18.12
CA GLN A 37 -10.34 5.13 -17.08
C GLN A 37 -9.80 6.34 -16.31
N LEU A 38 -8.50 6.36 -15.99
CA LEU A 38 -7.86 7.53 -15.40
C LEU A 38 -7.86 8.73 -16.37
N GLN A 39 -7.67 8.49 -17.68
CA GLN A 39 -7.81 9.53 -18.70
C GLN A 39 -9.23 10.09 -18.75
N SER A 40 -10.25 9.27 -18.53
CA SER A 40 -11.65 9.74 -18.49
C SER A 40 -11.95 10.74 -17.36
N VAL A 41 -11.15 10.72 -16.28
CA VAL A 41 -11.23 11.69 -15.17
C VAL A 41 -10.20 12.82 -15.27
N GLY A 42 -9.51 12.91 -16.41
CA GLY A 42 -8.56 13.99 -16.73
C GLY A 42 -7.12 13.73 -16.29
N TYR A 43 -6.73 12.47 -16.03
CA TYR A 43 -5.34 12.11 -15.74
C TYR A 43 -4.57 11.79 -17.02
N HIS A 44 -3.46 12.48 -17.25
CA HIS A 44 -2.63 12.30 -18.44
C HIS A 44 -1.21 11.89 -18.06
N VAL A 45 -0.81 10.69 -18.48
CA VAL A 45 0.55 10.16 -18.24
C VAL A 45 1.54 10.91 -19.14
N GLY A 46 2.52 11.57 -18.54
CA GLY A 46 3.63 12.21 -19.26
C GLY A 46 3.55 13.73 -19.38
N ASP A 47 2.48 14.38 -18.92
CA ASP A 47 2.30 15.85 -18.96
C ASP A 47 3.13 16.62 -17.91
N GLY A 48 4.20 16.02 -17.40
CA GLY A 48 5.03 16.61 -16.34
C GLY A 48 4.53 16.32 -14.92
N ASP A 49 3.64 15.35 -14.76
CA ASP A 49 3.12 14.91 -13.47
C ASP A 49 4.19 14.30 -12.54
N GLN A 50 5.40 14.05 -13.05
CA GLN A 50 6.55 13.64 -12.23
C GLN A 50 6.84 14.61 -11.06
N ALA A 51 6.51 15.90 -11.19
CA ALA A 51 6.68 16.87 -10.09
C ALA A 51 5.63 16.71 -8.99
N GLN A 52 4.43 16.26 -9.35
CA GLN A 52 3.29 16.09 -8.44
C GLN A 52 3.04 14.62 -8.08
N TYR A 53 3.85 13.69 -8.56
CA TYR A 53 3.73 12.27 -8.25
C TYR A 53 4.02 12.02 -6.76
N PRO A 54 3.17 11.27 -6.04
CA PRO A 54 1.98 10.53 -6.51
C PRO A 54 0.63 11.25 -6.28
N SER A 55 0.62 12.52 -5.88
CA SER A 55 -0.61 13.21 -5.48
C SER A 55 -1.67 13.31 -6.58
N ALA A 56 -1.26 13.53 -7.84
CA ALA A 56 -2.19 13.69 -8.95
C ALA A 56 -2.88 12.37 -9.35
N ILE A 57 -2.13 11.24 -9.34
CA ILE A 57 -2.72 9.92 -9.65
C ILE A 57 -3.72 9.51 -8.57
N GLN A 58 -3.42 9.77 -7.30
CA GLN A 58 -4.33 9.51 -6.18
C GLN A 58 -5.61 10.35 -6.27
N ALA A 59 -5.49 11.62 -6.66
CA ALA A 59 -6.65 12.49 -6.85
C ALA A 59 -7.54 12.01 -8.02
N ALA A 60 -6.93 11.49 -9.09
CA ALA A 60 -7.66 10.89 -10.20
C ALA A 60 -8.37 9.58 -9.79
N GLU A 61 -7.71 8.70 -9.04
CA GLU A 61 -8.32 7.49 -8.49
C GLU A 61 -9.50 7.80 -7.56
N ALA A 62 -9.39 8.85 -6.72
CA ALA A 62 -10.48 9.30 -5.87
C ALA A 62 -11.70 9.79 -6.69
N LYS A 63 -11.46 10.51 -7.80
CA LYS A 63 -12.54 10.92 -8.73
C LYS A 63 -13.17 9.71 -9.42
N LEU A 64 -12.36 8.77 -9.88
CA LEU A 64 -12.82 7.57 -10.56
C LEU A 64 -13.63 6.64 -9.64
N SER A 65 -13.19 6.48 -8.39
CA SER A 65 -13.91 5.71 -7.37
C SER A 65 -15.24 6.37 -6.96
N ALA A 66 -15.29 7.71 -6.90
CA ALA A 66 -16.53 8.45 -6.70
C ALA A 66 -17.51 8.26 -7.88
N GLN A 67 -17.03 8.29 -9.13
CA GLN A 67 -17.84 8.03 -10.32
C GLN A 67 -18.35 6.58 -10.40
N ARG A 68 -17.57 5.61 -9.92
CA ARG A 68 -17.94 4.19 -9.88
C ARG A 68 -18.86 3.80 -8.74
N GLY A 69 -19.20 4.73 -7.85
CA GLY A 69 -20.08 4.50 -6.71
C GLY A 69 -19.62 3.31 -5.86
N SER A 70 -18.56 3.44 -5.08
CA SER A 70 -18.12 2.45 -4.07
C SER A 70 -18.12 0.97 -4.53
N SER A 71 -17.92 0.70 -5.83
CA SER A 71 -17.90 -0.66 -6.38
C SER A 71 -16.50 -1.12 -6.83
N GLY A 72 -15.45 -0.34 -6.50
CA GLY A 72 -14.06 -0.74 -6.69
C GLY A 72 -13.52 -1.44 -5.45
N TYR A 73 -13.19 -2.71 -5.58
CA TYR A 73 -12.52 -3.51 -4.54
C TYR A 73 -11.19 -2.84 -4.16
N GLY A 74 -10.99 -2.53 -2.88
CA GLY A 74 -9.75 -1.92 -2.36
C GLY A 74 -9.81 -0.40 -2.22
N GLY A 75 -10.60 0.10 -1.27
CA GLY A 75 -10.52 1.50 -0.84
C GLY A 75 -9.10 1.84 -0.41
N ALA A 76 -8.63 3.04 -0.76
CA ALA A 76 -7.31 3.54 -0.37
C ALA A 76 -7.20 3.51 1.17
N SER A 77 -6.67 2.42 1.71
CA SER A 77 -6.20 2.39 3.08
C SER A 77 -5.08 3.41 3.15
N ASN A 78 -5.21 4.41 4.02
CA ASN A 78 -4.11 5.30 4.40
C ASN A 78 -2.87 4.44 4.71
N ALA A 79 -2.02 4.23 3.70
CA ALA A 79 -0.80 3.48 3.87
C ALA A 79 0.13 4.36 4.68
N THR A 80 0.37 3.99 5.93
CA THR A 80 1.45 4.57 6.72
C THR A 80 2.76 4.19 6.04
N SER A 81 3.37 5.11 5.30
CA SER A 81 4.72 4.94 4.78
C SER A 81 5.70 5.00 5.94
N GLN A 82 6.20 3.85 6.37
CA GLN A 82 7.30 3.76 7.33
C GLN A 82 8.62 3.75 6.57
N SER A 83 9.33 4.87 6.56
CA SER A 83 10.71 4.92 6.10
C SER A 83 11.63 4.33 7.17
N GLY A 84 12.51 3.40 6.81
CA GLY A 84 13.54 2.89 7.72
C GLY A 84 14.47 4.02 8.18
N SER A 85 14.69 4.13 9.48
CA SER A 85 15.70 5.04 10.03
C SER A 85 17.10 4.54 9.68
N ARG A 86 17.93 5.44 9.13
CA ARG A 86 19.36 5.20 8.92
C ARG A 86 20.04 4.84 10.25
N VAL A 87 20.71 3.69 10.28
CA VAL A 87 21.47 3.21 11.45
C VAL A 87 22.62 4.19 11.73
N SER A 88 22.82 4.57 12.99
CA SER A 88 23.87 5.51 13.36
C SER A 88 25.25 4.89 13.15
N ALA A 89 26.27 5.72 12.88
CA ALA A 89 27.65 5.24 12.73
C ALA A 89 28.16 4.54 14.03
N SER A 90 27.67 4.98 15.18
CA SER A 90 27.91 4.35 16.48
C SER A 90 27.33 2.94 16.57
N ASP A 91 26.09 2.74 16.10
CA ASP A 91 25.47 1.39 16.08
C ASP A 91 26.20 0.46 15.14
N TRP A 92 26.63 0.96 13.97
CA TRP A 92 27.46 0.20 13.05
C TRP A 92 28.76 -0.27 13.69
N SER A 93 29.46 0.61 14.43
CA SER A 93 30.70 0.24 15.12
C SER A 93 30.47 -0.82 16.20
N ALA A 94 29.36 -0.73 16.93
CA ALA A 94 29.00 -1.66 18.00
C ALA A 94 28.70 -3.09 17.49
N MET A 95 28.23 -3.24 16.25
CA MET A 95 27.91 -4.56 15.68
C MET A 95 29.13 -5.35 15.20
N TYR A 96 30.21 -4.67 14.82
CA TYR A 96 31.39 -5.31 14.20
C TYR A 96 32.65 -5.27 15.07
N THR A 97 32.60 -4.61 16.23
CA THR A 97 33.71 -4.61 17.18
C THR A 97 33.49 -5.78 18.16
N ARG A 98 34.29 -6.84 18.03
CA ARG A 98 34.36 -7.98 18.96
C ARG A 98 35.66 -7.89 19.76
#